data_AF-A0A1B8Y8G6-F1
#
_entry.id   AF-A0A1B8Y8G6-F1
#
_cell.length_a   1.000
_cell.length_b   1.000
_cell.length_c   1.000
_cell.angle_alpha   90.00
_cell.angle_beta   90.00
_cell.angle_gamma   90.00
#
_symmetry.space_group_name_H-M   'P 1'
#
loop_
_entity.id
_entity.type
_entity.pdbx_description
1 polymer ?
#
loop_
_entity_poly.entity_id
_entity_poly.type
_entity_poly.pdbx_seq_one_letter_code
_entity_poly.pdbx_strand_id
1 'polypeptide(L)' 'LHRYLRHVPYAIDGSPVSSFNEKGEFVHQYDIINPFFDPGGKMSWKPVGSYVPWAPVEQRLILNSDKIIWNTPNHE' A
#
# COMPACT_ATOMS: atom_id res chain seq x y z
N LEU A 1 -4.08 -28.86 -10.41
CA LEU A 1 -4.31 -27.40 -10.28
C LEU A 1 -3.50 -26.77 -9.13
N HIS A 2 -3.72 -27.19 -7.88
CA HIS A 2 -3.02 -26.68 -6.68
C HIS A 2 -1.48 -26.61 -6.79
N ARG A 3 -0.81 -27.64 -7.33
CA ARG A 3 0.66 -27.66 -7.52
C ARG A 3 1.17 -26.56 -8.46
N TYR A 4 0.38 -26.20 -9.47
CA TYR A 4 0.78 -25.25 -10.49
C TYR A 4 0.64 -23.79 -10.01
N LEU A 5 -0.43 -23.49 -9.26
CA LEU A 5 -0.68 -22.14 -8.73
C LEU A 5 0.37 -21.67 -7.70
N ARG A 6 1.10 -22.60 -7.08
CA ARG A 6 2.11 -22.29 -6.06
C ARG A 6 3.32 -21.50 -6.59
N HIS A 7 3.65 -21.62 -7.89
CA HIS A 7 4.90 -21.08 -8.44
C HIS A 7 4.69 -20.16 -9.65
N VAL A 8 3.45 -19.79 -9.94
CA VAL A 8 3.15 -18.94 -11.10
C VAL A 8 3.24 -17.49 -10.65
N PRO A 9 4.17 -16.69 -11.21
CA PRO A 9 4.09 -15.25 -11.09
C PRO A 9 2.90 -14.76 -11.93
N TYR A 10 2.07 -13.90 -11.34
CA TYR A 10 0.97 -13.27 -12.06
C TYR A 10 1.26 -11.78 -12.17
N ALA A 11 1.35 -11.31 -13.41
CA ALA A 11 1.31 -9.90 -13.74
C ALA A 11 -0.15 -9.54 -13.99
N ILE A 12 -0.66 -8.58 -13.23
CA ILE A 12 -1.91 -7.89 -13.56
C ILE A 12 -1.47 -6.62 -14.29
N ASP A 13 -2.09 -6.31 -15.43
CA ASP A 13 -1.75 -5.13 -16.21
C ASP A 13 -1.74 -3.87 -15.31
N GLY A 14 -0.60 -3.18 -15.28
CA GLY A 14 -0.38 -2.00 -14.44
C GLY A 14 0.01 -2.26 -12.98
N SER A 15 0.17 -3.52 -12.55
CA SER A 15 0.58 -3.88 -11.18
C SER A 15 1.93 -4.62 -11.14
N PRO A 16 2.69 -4.52 -10.03
CA PRO A 16 3.87 -5.35 -9.83
C PRO A 16 3.53 -6.85 -9.89
N VAL A 17 4.48 -7.64 -10.39
CA VAL A 17 4.38 -9.10 -10.39
C VAL A 17 4.11 -9.59 -8.96
N SER A 18 3.02 -10.32 -8.79
CA SER A 18 2.61 -10.84 -7.49
C SER A 18 2.83 -12.35 -7.42
N SER A 19 2.97 -12.88 -6.20
CA SER A 19 3.22 -14.31 -5.97
C SER A 19 2.64 -14.80 -4.63
N PHE A 20 2.41 -16.10 -4.52
CA PHE A 20 2.06 -16.74 -3.26
C PHE A 20 3.35 -17.13 -2.53
N ASN A 21 3.41 -16.91 -1.22
CA ASN A 21 4.53 -17.41 -0.43
C ASN A 21 4.40 -18.91 -0.13
N GLU A 22 5.37 -19.48 0.60
CA GLU A 22 5.39 -20.91 0.97
C GLU A 22 4.15 -21.36 1.76
N LYS A 23 3.50 -20.44 2.47
CA LYS A 23 2.26 -20.69 3.23
C LYS A 23 1.00 -20.53 2.37
N GLY A 24 1.14 -20.15 1.11
CA GLY A 24 0.01 -19.88 0.21
C GLY A 24 -0.62 -18.49 0.41
N GLU A 25 0.05 -17.58 1.13
CA GLU A 25 -0.43 -16.22 1.34
C GLU A 25 -0.12 -15.36 0.11
N PHE A 26 -1.09 -14.54 -0.31
CA PHE A 26 -0.93 -13.61 -1.42
C PHE A 26 -0.09 -12.42 -0.98
N VAL A 27 1.15 -12.34 -1.45
CA VAL A 27 2.06 -11.24 -1.11
C VAL A 27 1.92 -10.14 -2.15
N HIS A 28 1.51 -8.95 -1.71
CA HIS A 28 1.29 -7.79 -2.57
C HIS A 28 1.85 -6.51 -1.93
N GLN A 29 2.07 -5.48 -2.73
CA GLN A 29 2.34 -4.13 -2.26
C GLN A 29 1.05 -3.52 -1.69
N TYR A 30 1.14 -2.75 -0.62
CA TYR A 30 0.00 -2.07 -0.02
C TYR A 30 0.11 -0.56 -0.22
N ASP A 31 -0.99 0.10 -0.55
CA ASP A 31 -1.06 1.55 -0.50
C ASP A 31 -1.34 2.03 0.92
N ILE A 32 -0.69 3.12 1.33
CA ILE A 32 -0.95 3.79 2.60
C ILE A 32 -1.84 4.98 2.31
N ILE A 33 -3.04 4.96 2.89
CA ILE A 33 -4.08 5.96 2.66
C ILE A 33 -4.24 6.82 3.90
N ASN A 34 -4.28 8.14 3.72
CA ASN A 34 -4.60 9.10 4.76
C ASN A 34 -6.06 9.59 4.61
N PRO A 35 -6.97 9.21 5.53
CA PRO A 35 -8.30 9.80 5.61
C PRO A 35 -8.25 11.19 6.28
N PHE A 36 -8.89 12.19 5.66
CA PHE A 36 -9.03 13.53 6.22
C PHE A 36 -10.36 14.16 5.80
N PHE A 37 -10.88 15.09 6.61
CA PHE A 37 -12.03 15.91 6.19
C PHE A 37 -11.54 17.05 5.30
N ASP A 38 -12.14 17.20 4.13
CA ASP A 38 -11.88 18.36 3.29
C ASP A 38 -12.50 19.63 3.92
N PRO A 39 -12.18 20.84 3.41
CA PRO A 39 -12.76 22.08 3.93
C PRO A 39 -14.29 22.14 3.86
N GLY A 40 -14.94 21.28 3.05
CA GLY A 40 -16.39 21.14 2.98
C GLY A 40 -16.97 20.14 4.00
N GLY A 41 -16.14 19.59 4.90
CA GLY A 41 -16.55 18.62 5.91
C GLY A 41 -16.79 17.21 5.36
N LYS A 42 -16.39 16.92 4.11
CA LYS A 42 -16.55 15.59 3.51
C LYS A 42 -15.31 14.73 3.76
N MET A 43 -15.53 13.47 4.13
CA MET A 43 -14.47 12.48 4.26
C MET A 43 -13.80 12.22 2.91
N SER A 44 -12.50 12.44 2.85
CA SER A 44 -11.64 12.23 1.69
C SER A 44 -10.48 11.29 2.04
N TRP A 45 -10.01 10.55 1.04
CA TRP A 45 -8.94 9.56 1.19
C TRP A 45 -7.86 9.87 0.15
N LYS A 46 -6.60 10.02 0.59
CA LYS A 46 -5.48 10.27 -0.33
C LYS A 46 -4.37 9.24 -0.12
N PRO A 47 -3.79 8.67 -1.19
CA PRO A 47 -2.60 7.86 -1.08
C PRO A 47 -1.42 8.75 -0.67
N VAL A 48 -0.76 8.37 0.42
CA VAL A 48 0.40 9.09 0.99
C VAL A 48 1.67 8.23 0.98
N GLY A 49 1.59 6.98 0.54
CA GLY A 49 2.75 6.11 0.52
C GLY A 49 2.39 4.69 0.10
N SER A 50 3.37 3.80 0.25
CA SER A 50 3.21 2.37 -0.02
C SER A 50 4.10 1.53 0.88
N TYR A 51 3.68 0.29 1.11
CA TYR A 51 4.45 -0.73 1.79
C TYR A 51 4.73 -1.92 0.87
N VAL A 52 6.01 -2.26 0.68
CA VAL A 52 6.46 -3.37 -0.18
C VAL A 52 7.09 -4.46 0.70
N PRO A 53 6.37 -5.57 0.99
CA PRO A 53 6.82 -6.57 1.98
C PRO A 53 8.17 -7.23 1.67
N TRP A 54 8.52 -7.33 0.38
CA TRP A 54 9.74 -8.00 -0.10
C TRP A 54 10.92 -7.06 -0.35
N ALA A 55 10.78 -5.75 -0.13
CA ALA A 55 11.90 -4.82 -0.25
C ALA A 55 12.88 -4.97 0.93
N PRO A 56 14.13 -4.47 0.78
CA PRO A 56 15.05 -4.26 1.91
C PRO A 56 14.36 -3.48 3.05
N VAL A 57 14.69 -3.77 4.30
CA VAL A 57 13.97 -3.25 5.49
C VAL A 57 13.81 -1.73 5.43
N GLU A 58 14.85 -1.03 4.96
CA GLU A 58 14.94 0.43 4.84
C GLU A 58 14.07 1.00 3.72
N GLN A 59 13.61 0.15 2.80
CA GLN A 59 12.83 0.51 1.61
C GLN A 59 11.41 -0.08 1.63
N ARG A 60 11.08 -0.89 2.64
CA ARG A 60 9.73 -1.48 2.75
C ARG A 60 8.66 -0.43 2.90
N LEU A 61 8.95 0.67 3.59
CA LEU A 61 8.02 1.75 3.86
C LEU A 61 8.43 2.99 3.08
N ILE A 62 7.57 3.43 2.16
CA ILE A 62 7.71 4.69 1.45
C ILE A 62 6.57 5.59 1.91
N LEU A 63 6.88 6.75 2.49
CA LEU A 63 5.90 7.73 2.96
C LEU A 63 6.26 9.12 2.43
N ASN A 64 5.27 9.79 1.86
CA ASN A 64 5.32 11.20 1.48
C ASN A 64 4.71 12.01 2.62
N SER A 65 5.54 12.36 3.60
CA SER A 65 5.10 13.05 4.82
C SER A 65 4.45 14.41 4.54
N ASP A 66 4.83 15.08 3.45
CA ASP A 66 4.26 16.33 2.94
C ASP A 66 2.79 16.20 2.52
N LYS A 67 2.32 14.99 2.20
CA LYS A 67 0.94 14.72 1.80
C LYS A 67 0.05 14.31 2.98
N ILE A 68 0.62 14.07 4.16
CA ILE A 68 -0.12 13.65 5.34
C ILE A 68 -0.70 14.90 6.01
N ILE A 69 -2.02 14.92 6.13
CA ILE A 69 -2.78 15.90 6.89
C ILE A 69 -2.99 15.31 8.27
N TRP A 70 -2.32 15.88 9.26
CA TRP A 70 -2.40 15.43 10.66
C TRP A 70 -3.48 16.19 11.38
N ASN A 71 -4.35 15.51 12.11
CA ASN A 71 -5.34 16.17 12.96
C ASN A 71 -4.68 16.77 14.23
N THR A 72 -3.90 17.83 14.05
CA THR A 72 -3.26 18.57 15.15
C THR A 72 -4.11 19.75 15.61
N PRO A 73 -4.07 20.13 16.90
CA PRO A 73 -4.80 21.28 17.43
C PRO A 73 -4.50 22.62 16.73
N ASN A 74 -3.34 22.75 16.07
CA ASN A 74 -2.89 23.98 15.41
C ASN A 74 -3.21 24.01 13.91
N HIS A 75 -4.32 23.39 13.50
CA HIS A 75 -4.85 23.53 12.15
C HIS A 75 -5.42 24.94 11.96
N GLU A 76 -4.55 25.92 11.68
CA GLU A 76 -4.93 27.20 11.05
C GLU A 76 -5.02 27.04 9.53
#